data_AF-A0A846SLN2-F1
#
_entry.id   AF-A0A846SLN2-F1
#
_cell.length_a   1.000
_cell.length_b   1.000
_cell.length_c   1.000
_cell.angle_alpha   90.00
_cell.angle_beta   90.00
_cell.angle_gamma   90.00
#
_symmetry.space_group_name_H-M   'P 1'
#
loop_
_entity.id
_entity.type
_entity.pdbx_description
1 polymer ?
#
loop_
_entity_poly.entity_id
_entity_poly.type
_entity_poly.pdbx_seq_one_letter_code
_entity_poly.pdbx_strand_id
1 'polypeptide(L)' 'MRIVQEKNSNKFLVPSSTGKDTYHVDIHQPFCECRDFIMTRMRASEECKHIRKVKTLLAEAPQEQHP' A
#
# COMPACT_ATOMS: atom_id res chain seq x y z
N MET A 1 5.38 -0.38 -13.66
CA MET A 1 5.18 0.68 -12.65
C MET A 1 5.54 0.10 -11.29
N ARG A 2 6.44 0.73 -10.53
CA ARG A 2 6.97 0.19 -9.26
C ARG A 2 6.25 0.84 -8.08
N ILE A 3 6.06 0.08 -7.00
CA ILE A 3 5.65 0.62 -5.70
C ILE A 3 6.88 1.31 -5.10
N VAL A 4 6.72 2.52 -4.58
CA VAL A 4 7.83 3.33 -4.03
C VAL A 4 7.48 3.72 -2.60
N GLN A 5 8.38 3.51 -1.65
CA GLN A 5 8.20 4.04 -0.31
C GLN A 5 8.50 5.56 -0.31
N GLU A 6 7.64 6.36 0.31
CA GLU A 6 7.90 7.78 0.49
C GLU A 6 9.11 7.99 1.43
N LYS A 7 10.00 8.91 1.07
CA LYS A 7 11.17 9.25 1.91
C LYS A 7 10.69 9.77 3.27
N ASN A 8 11.27 9.26 4.35
CA ASN A 8 10.91 9.60 5.74
C ASN A 8 9.45 9.33 6.11
N SER A 9 8.78 8.40 5.44
CA SER A 9 7.38 8.06 5.72
C SER A 9 7.17 6.55 5.70
N ASN A 10 6.18 6.10 6.48
CA ASN A 10 5.73 4.71 6.49
C ASN A 10 4.71 4.43 5.38
N LYS A 11 4.49 5.42 4.50
CA LYS A 11 3.56 5.35 3.37
C LYS A 11 4.27 4.87 2.12
N PHE A 12 3.53 4.11 1.33
CA PHE A 12 3.92 3.56 0.05
C PHE A 12 3.05 4.16 -1.05
N LEU A 13 3.70 4.66 -2.09
CA LEU A 13 3.08 5.09 -3.33
C LEU A 13 2.81 3.87 -4.19
N VAL A 14 1.53 3.51 -4.31
CA VAL A 14 1.07 2.39 -5.12
C VAL A 14 0.37 2.90 -6.37
N PRO A 15 0.91 2.66 -7.57
CA PRO A 15 0.23 3.04 -8.80
C PRO A 15 -1.05 2.21 -8.95
N SER A 16 -2.11 2.88 -9.40
CA SER A 16 -3.36 2.27 -9.81
C SER A 16 -3.13 1.26 -10.94
N SER A 17 -4.06 0.30 -11.09
CA SER A 17 -3.97 -0.72 -12.14
C SER A 17 -3.97 -0.14 -13.55
N THR A 18 -4.59 1.03 -13.74
CA THR A 18 -4.61 1.78 -15.01
C THR A 18 -3.40 2.68 -15.19
N GLY A 19 -2.59 2.87 -14.15
CA GLY A 19 -1.38 3.68 -14.19
C GLY A 19 -1.59 5.19 -14.25
N LYS A 20 -2.84 5.66 -14.11
CA LYS A 20 -3.19 7.09 -14.15
C LYS A 20 -3.06 7.75 -12.79
N ASP A 21 -3.44 7.02 -11.76
CA ASP A 21 -3.43 7.48 -10.37
C ASP A 21 -2.36 6.75 -9.56
N THR A 22 -1.92 7.38 -8.47
CA THR A 22 -1.09 6.76 -7.44
C THR A 22 -1.78 6.95 -6.09
N TYR A 23 -1.84 5.89 -5.30
CA TYR A 23 -2.47 5.88 -3.98
C TYR A 23 -1.41 5.84 -2.90
N HIS A 24 -1.58 6.62 -1.82
CA HIS A 24 -0.78 6.42 -0.62
C HIS A 24 -1.36 5.25 0.18
N VAL A 25 -0.49 4.34 0.59
CA VAL A 25 -0.82 3.13 1.33
C VAL A 25 0.05 3.08 2.57
N ASP A 26 -0.57 3.05 3.74
CA ASP A 26 0.09 2.81 5.00
C ASP A 26 -0.21 1.36 5.43
N ILE A 27 0.84 0.60 5.72
CA ILE A 27 0.72 -0.80 6.17
C ILE A 27 0.81 -0.93 7.69
N HIS A 28 1.34 0.08 8.39
CA HIS A 28 1.43 0.12 9.85
C HIS A 28 0.08 0.53 10.43
N GLN A 29 -0.55 1.53 9.81
CA GLN A 29 -1.97 1.83 9.95
C GLN A 29 -2.66 1.35 8.67
N PRO A 30 -3.33 0.19 8.63
CA PRO A 30 -3.87 -0.40 7.41
C PRO A 30 -4.89 0.54 6.76
N PHE A 31 -4.38 1.39 5.88
CA PHE A 31 -5.06 2.51 5.26
C PHE A 31 -4.59 2.65 3.82
N CYS A 32 -5.55 2.88 2.93
CA CYS A 32 -5.28 3.10 1.52
C CYS A 32 -6.20 4.20 1.01
N GLU A 33 -5.65 5.15 0.25
CA GLU A 33 -6.44 6.24 -0.33
C GLU A 33 -7.23 5.83 -1.58
N CYS A 34 -7.23 4.56 -1.96
CA CYS A 34 -8.03 4.13 -3.10
C CYS A 34 -9.52 4.24 -2.78
N ARG A 35 -10.30 4.66 -3.79
CA ARG A 35 -11.75 4.88 -3.65
C ARG A 35 -12.47 3.66 -3.08
N ASP A 36 -12.11 2.46 -3.54
CA ASP A 36 -12.66 1.21 -3.02
C ASP A 36 -12.47 1.15 -1.50
N PHE A 37 -11.26 1.30 -0.98
CA PHE A 37 -11.01 1.22 0.46
C PHE A 37 -11.82 2.24 1.26
N ILE A 38 -11.89 3.49 0.80
CA ILE A 38 -12.66 4.54 1.48
C ILE A 38 -14.16 4.19 1.50
N MET A 39 -14.68 3.65 0.40
CA MET A 39 -16.09 3.23 0.30
C MET A 39 -16.38 1.95 1.08
N THR A 40 -15.47 0.97 1.09
CA THR A 40 -15.65 -0.34 1.73
C THR A 40 -15.33 -0.30 3.21
N ARG A 41 -14.47 0.61 3.72
CA ARG A 41 -14.23 0.76 5.18
C ARG A 41 -15.52 1.07 5.95
N MET A 42 -16.52 1.61 5.27
CA MET A 42 -17.86 1.86 5.82
C MET A 42 -18.73 0.58 5.89
N ARG A 43 -18.34 -0.51 5.21
CA ARG A 43 -19.17 -1.71 5.01
C ARG A 43 -18.52 -3.05 5.35
N ALA A 44 -17.20 -3.21 5.28
CA ALA A 44 -16.56 -4.51 5.49
C ALA A 44 -15.15 -4.42 6.06
N SER A 45 -14.79 -5.45 6.84
CA SER A 45 -13.49 -5.66 7.48
C SER A 45 -12.44 -6.28 6.54
N GLU A 46 -12.58 -6.09 5.22
CA GLU A 46 -11.69 -6.68 4.22
C GLU A 46 -10.41 -5.86 4.01
N GLU A 47 -9.28 -6.55 3.85
CA GLU A 47 -7.99 -5.93 3.58
C GLU A 47 -7.93 -5.41 2.13
N CYS A 48 -7.50 -4.16 1.95
CA CYS A 48 -7.34 -3.58 0.61
C CYS A 48 -6.31 -4.37 -0.21
N LYS A 49 -6.61 -4.62 -1.50
CA LYS A 49 -5.67 -5.22 -2.45
C LYS A 49 -4.32 -4.48 -2.53
N HIS A 50 -4.31 -3.16 -2.33
CA HIS A 50 -3.07 -2.37 -2.33
C HIS A 50 -2.23 -2.61 -1.08
N ILE A 51 -2.86 -2.69 0.10
CA ILE A 51 -2.17 -3.01 1.37
C ILE A 51 -1.55 -4.40 1.27
N ARG A 52 -2.33 -5.39 0.81
CA ARG A 52 -1.83 -6.76 0.60
C ARG A 52 -0.62 -6.79 -0.33
N LYS A 53 -0.69 -6.06 -1.45
CA LYS A 53 0.41 -5.99 -2.42
C LYS A 53 1.69 -5.39 -1.83
N VAL A 54 1.59 -4.33 -1.03
CA VAL A 54 2.75 -3.74 -0.33
C VAL A 54 3.33 -4.75 0.67
N LYS A 55 2.50 -5.41 1.46
CA LYS A 55 2.96 -6.45 2.40
C LYS A 55 3.70 -7.58 1.70
N THR A 56 3.16 -8.07 0.57
CA THR A 56 3.82 -9.12 -0.23
C THR A 56 5.17 -8.64 -0.74
N LEU A 57 5.25 -7.43 -1.30
CA LEU A 57 6.52 -6.87 -1.77
C LEU A 57 7.57 -6.73 -0.66
N LEU A 58 7.15 -6.34 0.55
CA LEU A 58 8.06 -6.24 1.69
C LEU A 58 8.47 -7.60 2.26
N ALA A 59 7.60 -8.61 2.17
CA ALA A 59 7.93 -9.98 2.54
C ALA A 59 8.86 -10.65 1.52
N GLU A 60 8.74 -10.29 0.25
CA GLU A 60 9.62 -10.74 -0.84
C GLU A 60 10.95 -9.99 -0.87
N ALA A 61 11.02 -8.78 -0.30
CA ALA A 61 12.29 -8.11 -0.06
C ALA A 61 13.02 -8.84 1.07
N PRO A 62 14.13 -9.57 0.81
CA PRO A 62 14.94 -10.07 1.90
C PRO A 62 15.33 -8.87 2.76
N GLN A 63 15.12 -8.97 4.07
CA GLN A 63 15.49 -7.93 5.02
C GLN A 63 17.01 -7.80 5.11
N GLU A 64 17.67 -7.30 4.07
CA GLU A 64 19.00 -6.67 4.17
C GLU A 64 18.81 -5.20 4.58
N GLN A 65 18.11 -5.03 5.70
CA GLN A 65 18.20 -3.83 6.54
C GLN A 65 18.55 -4.31 7.94
N HIS A 66 19.77 -4.82 8.07
CA HIS A 66 20.45 -4.88 9.35
C HIS A 66 21.70 -3.99 9.22
N PRO A 67 21.93 -3.04 10.14
CA PRO A 67 23.18 -2.29 10.20
C PRO A 67 24.38 -3.19 10.46
#